data_AF-A0A5D2H9M3-F1
#
_entry.id   AF-A0A5D2H9M3-F1
#
_cell.length_a   1.000
_cell.length_b   1.000
_cell.length_c   1.000
_cell.angle_alpha   90.00
_cell.angle_beta   90.00
_cell.angle_gamma   90.00
#
_symmetry.space_group_name_H-M   'P 1'
#
loop_
_entity.id
_entity.type
_entity.pdbx_description
1 polymer ?
#
loop_
_entity_poly.entity_id
_entity_poly.type
_entity_poly.pdbx_seq_one_letter_code
_entity_poly.pdbx_strand_id
1 'polypeptide(L)'
;MLSYQAKKKRWFQGEACAPKPKRVVVDARHLMLGRLDSILAKELLNGQKVVVVRCEEICMWGGLVRQKMKHMRFLRKRMNTKPSHGLILFPAPANILWRTICGMIPHKE
;
A
#
# COMPACT_ATOMS: atom_id res chain seq x y z
N MET A 1 17.68 8.72 -28.24
CA MET A 1 17.72 9.01 -26.78
C MET A 1 16.69 10.05 -26.30
N LEU A 2 16.05 10.85 -27.17
CA LEU A 2 15.04 11.85 -26.77
C LEU A 2 13.60 11.30 -26.56
N SER A 3 13.33 10.04 -26.93
CA SER A 3 12.00 9.43 -26.79
C SER A 3 11.73 8.79 -25.42
N TYR A 4 12.77 8.58 -24.59
CA TYR A 4 12.65 7.92 -23.29
C TYR A 4 12.38 8.89 -22.13
N GLN A 5 12.69 10.17 -22.31
CA GLN A 5 12.42 11.23 -21.33
C GLN A 5 10.99 11.78 -21.44
N ALA A 6 10.37 11.72 -22.63
CA ALA A 6 9.04 12.29 -22.87
C ALA A 6 7.89 11.50 -22.24
N LYS A 7 8.00 10.17 -22.11
CA LYS A 7 6.98 9.34 -21.42
C LYS A 7 7.05 9.43 -19.90
N LYS A 8 8.18 9.90 -19.34
CA LYS A 8 8.36 10.04 -17.89
C LYS A 8 7.79 11.36 -17.35
N LYS A 9 7.70 12.40 -18.18
CA LYS A 9 7.13 13.71 -17.80
C LYS A 9 5.61 13.76 -17.71
N ARG A 10 4.88 12.83 -18.34
CA ARG A 10 3.40 12.82 -18.34
C ARG A 10 2.76 12.38 -17.02
N TRP A 11 3.56 11.90 -16.07
CA TRP A 11 3.11 11.51 -14.73
C TRP A 11 3.39 12.58 -13.66
N PHE A 12 4.01 13.71 -14.01
CA PHE A 12 4.56 14.63 -13.02
C PHE A 12 4.35 16.13 -13.28
N GLN A 13 3.54 16.53 -14.25
CA GLN A 13 3.20 17.95 -14.42
C GLN A 13 1.71 18.18 -14.27
N GLY A 14 1.41 19.11 -13.37
CA GLY A 14 0.12 19.36 -12.79
C GLY A 14 -0.93 19.81 -13.79
N GLU A 15 -2.13 19.31 -13.55
CA GLU A 15 -3.34 20.06 -13.77
C GLU A 15 -4.00 20.22 -12.39
N ALA A 16 -4.02 21.45 -11.89
CA ALA A 16 -4.95 21.81 -10.84
C ALA A 16 -6.35 21.87 -11.49
N CYS A 17 -7.26 20.95 -11.15
CA CYS A 17 -8.68 21.15 -11.44
C CYS A 17 -9.62 20.24 -10.61
N ALA A 18 -10.65 20.89 -10.04
CA ALA A 18 -11.88 20.39 -9.42
C ALA A 18 -11.82 19.80 -7.98
N PRO A 19 -12.87 20.03 -7.15
CA PRO A 19 -13.09 19.19 -5.97
C PRO A 19 -13.15 17.76 -6.49
N LYS A 20 -12.42 16.81 -5.89
CA LYS A 20 -12.31 15.45 -6.46
C LYS A 20 -13.31 14.48 -5.83
N PRO A 21 -14.56 14.36 -6.31
CA PRO A 21 -15.40 13.21 -6.01
C PRO A 21 -15.30 12.16 -7.13
N LYS A 22 -14.19 12.06 -7.88
CA LYS A 22 -13.96 10.94 -8.81
C LYS A 22 -13.24 9.83 -8.05
N ARG A 23 -13.93 8.71 -7.77
CA ARG A 23 -13.31 7.54 -7.12
C ARG A 23 -12.25 6.96 -8.04
N VAL A 24 -11.04 6.75 -7.52
CA VAL A 24 -9.94 6.14 -8.29
C VAL A 24 -9.93 4.64 -7.96
N VAL A 25 -10.09 3.81 -8.98
CA VAL A 25 -9.97 2.36 -8.85
C VAL A 25 -8.59 1.96 -9.34
N VAL A 26 -7.82 1.33 -8.46
CA VAL A 26 -6.46 0.86 -8.75
C VAL A 26 -6.47 -0.66 -8.77
N ASP A 27 -6.00 -1.21 -9.87
CA ASP A 27 -5.78 -2.64 -10.00
C ASP A 27 -4.40 -3.03 -9.49
N ALA A 28 -4.33 -3.98 -8.56
CA ALA A 28 -3.10 -4.30 -7.83
C ALA A 28 -2.24 -5.41 -8.47
N ARG A 29 -2.64 -5.92 -9.64
CA ARG A 29 -1.95 -7.01 -10.34
C ARG A 29 -0.48 -6.70 -10.63
N HIS A 30 0.41 -7.60 -10.22
CA HIS A 30 1.85 -7.53 -10.50
C HIS A 30 2.55 -6.23 -10.04
N LEU A 31 1.89 -5.44 -9.20
CA LEU A 31 2.48 -4.25 -8.58
C LEU A 31 3.31 -4.66 -7.37
N MET A 32 4.41 -3.94 -7.15
CA MET A 32 5.26 -4.15 -5.99
C MET A 32 4.63 -3.48 -4.78
N LEU A 33 4.29 -4.26 -3.75
CA LEU A 33 3.55 -3.84 -2.55
C LEU A 33 4.01 -2.47 -2.02
N GLY A 34 5.28 -2.34 -1.65
CA GLY A 34 5.78 -1.09 -1.06
C GLY A 34 5.82 0.11 -2.01
N ARG A 35 5.91 -0.11 -3.33
CA ARG A 35 5.89 0.98 -4.31
C ARG A 35 4.48 1.50 -4.52
N LEU A 36 3.53 0.58 -4.60
CA LEU A 36 2.10 0.90 -4.71
C LEU A 36 1.64 1.68 -3.48
N ASP A 37 1.98 1.21 -2.29
CA ASP A 37 1.57 1.81 -1.01
C ASP A 37 2.01 3.27 -0.87
N SER A 38 3.23 3.60 -1.30
CA SER A 38 3.75 4.96 -1.20
C SER A 38 2.96 5.95 -2.07
N ILE A 39 2.56 5.52 -3.27
CA ILE A 39 1.75 6.33 -4.18
C ILE A 39 0.34 6.48 -3.60
N LEU A 40 -0.26 5.37 -3.15
CA LEU A 40 -1.58 5.37 -2.53
C LEU A 40 -1.65 6.26 -1.30
N ALA A 41 -0.64 6.22 -0.43
CA ALA A 41 -0.57 7.07 0.75
C ALA A 41 -0.57 8.56 0.39
N LYS A 42 0.17 8.95 -0.66
CA LYS A 42 0.19 10.34 -1.09
C LYS A 42 -1.15 10.79 -1.68
N GLU A 43 -1.80 9.94 -2.47
CA GLU A 43 -3.14 10.20 -3.01
C GLU A 43 -4.17 10.35 -1.90
N LEU A 44 -4.12 9.50 -0.86
CA LEU A 44 -5.01 9.59 0.30
C LEU A 44 -4.81 10.90 1.07
N LEU A 45 -3.56 11.34 1.28
CA LEU A 45 -3.26 12.64 1.91
C LEU A 45 -3.71 13.84 1.07
N ASN A 46 -3.74 13.69 -0.26
CA ASN A 46 -4.29 14.69 -1.17
C ASN A 46 -5.84 14.71 -1.15
N GLY A 47 -6.49 13.91 -0.30
CA GLY A 47 -7.94 13.84 -0.16
C GLY A 47 -8.63 12.97 -1.22
N GLN A 48 -7.89 12.13 -1.95
CA GLN A 48 -8.42 11.27 -2.99
C GLN A 48 -9.08 10.01 -2.39
N LYS A 49 -10.29 9.67 -2.84
CA LYS A 49 -10.93 8.39 -2.49
C LYS A 49 -10.43 7.30 -3.44
N VAL A 50 -9.71 6.31 -2.91
CA VAL A 50 -9.09 5.23 -3.68
C VAL A 50 -9.65 3.86 -3.27
N VAL A 51 -9.95 3.02 -4.26
CA VAL A 51 -10.36 1.61 -4.07
C VAL A 51 -9.31 0.73 -4.75
N VAL A 52 -8.73 -0.21 -4.00
CA VAL A 52 -7.76 -1.18 -4.53
C VAL A 52 -8.46 -2.51 -4.76
N VAL A 53 -8.26 -3.10 -5.93
CA VAL A 53 -8.88 -4.36 -6.36
C VAL A 53 -7.78 -5.38 -6.64
N ARG A 54 -8.07 -6.67 -6.40
CA ARG A 54 -7.15 -7.82 -6.58
C ARG A 54 -5.87 -7.76 -5.73
N CYS A 55 -6.02 -7.57 -4.43
CA CYS A 55 -4.89 -7.50 -3.50
C CYS A 55 -4.10 -8.82 -3.39
N GLU A 56 -4.68 -9.94 -3.80
CA GLU A 56 -4.06 -11.28 -3.83
C GLU A 56 -2.95 -11.43 -4.87
N GLU A 57 -2.96 -10.62 -5.94
CA GLU A 57 -1.96 -10.70 -7.03
C GLU A 57 -0.79 -9.73 -6.84
N ILE A 58 -0.68 -9.12 -5.65
CA ILE A 58 0.39 -8.18 -5.32
C ILE A 58 1.73 -8.91 -5.18
N CYS A 59 2.76 -8.33 -5.77
CA CYS A 59 4.11 -8.88 -5.73
C CYS A 59 4.92 -8.32 -4.57
N MET A 60 5.66 -9.20 -3.89
CA MET A 60 6.71 -8.83 -2.94
C MET A 60 8.06 -9.28 -3.49
N TRP A 61 9.03 -8.38 -3.50
CA TRP A 61 10.37 -8.72 -3.97
C TRP A 61 11.07 -9.72 -3.03
N GLY A 62 11.79 -10.68 -3.60
CA GLY A 62 12.58 -11.69 -2.88
C GLY A 62 11.91 -13.06 -2.83
N GLY A 63 12.70 -14.10 -2.55
CA GLY A 63 12.23 -15.48 -2.54
C GLY A 63 11.18 -15.78 -1.48
N LEU A 64 10.33 -16.78 -1.75
CA LEU A 64 9.20 -17.18 -0.90
C LEU A 64 9.61 -17.46 0.55
N VAL A 65 10.73 -18.17 0.75
CA VAL A 65 11.24 -18.54 2.08
C VAL A 65 11.52 -17.30 2.93
N ARG A 66 12.16 -16.27 2.36
CA ARG A 66 12.49 -15.03 3.06
C ARG A 66 11.23 -14.26 3.46
N GLN A 67 10.26 -14.15 2.55
CA GLN A 67 9.01 -13.45 2.83
C GLN A 67 8.16 -14.19 3.88
N LYS A 68 8.12 -15.52 3.78
CA LYS A 68 7.48 -16.37 4.80
C LYS A 68 8.14 -16.17 6.17
N MET A 69 9.47 -16.21 6.27
CA MET A 69 10.15 -15.96 7.55
C MET A 69 9.85 -14.57 8.12
N LYS A 70 9.80 -13.53 7.28
CA LYS A 70 9.43 -12.17 7.71
C LYS A 70 8.01 -12.13 8.28
N HIS A 71 7.06 -12.77 7.60
CA HIS A 71 5.68 -12.85 8.06
C HIS A 71 5.55 -13.68 9.36
N MET A 72 6.25 -14.81 9.48
CA MET A 72 6.24 -15.63 10.70
C MET A 72 6.82 -14.89 11.90
N ARG A 73 7.88 -14.07 11.73
CA ARG A 73 8.41 -13.21 12.80
C ARG A 73 7.39 -12.17 13.24
N PHE A 74 6.59 -11.66 12.31
CA PHE A 74 5.53 -10.71 12.61
C PHE A 74 4.38 -11.36 13.38
N LEU A 75 3.95 -12.57 13.00
CA LEU A 75 2.90 -13.32 13.70
C LEU A 75 3.29 -13.70 15.14
N ARG A 76 4.59 -13.85 15.42
CA ARG A 76 5.08 -14.14 16.79
C ARG A 76 4.93 -12.94 17.75
N LYS A 77 4.71 -11.73 17.24
CA LYS A 77 4.59 -10.54 18.09
C LYS A 77 3.23 -10.55 18.79
N ARG A 78 3.25 -10.64 20.13
CA ARG A 78 2.07 -10.59 21.00
C ARG A 78 2.39 -9.82 22.28
N MET A 79 1.38 -9.19 22.87
CA MET A 79 1.49 -8.62 24.22
C MET A 79 1.52 -9.76 25.23
N ASN A 80 2.44 -9.72 26.21
CA ASN A 80 2.59 -10.79 27.19
C ASN A 80 1.43 -10.84 28.22
N THR A 81 0.93 -9.68 28.64
CA THR A 81 -0.11 -9.56 29.67
C THR A 81 -1.51 -9.93 29.15
N LYS A 82 -2.01 -9.25 28.11
CA LYS A 82 -3.32 -9.53 27.50
C LYS A 82 -3.25 -9.53 25.97
N PRO A 83 -3.16 -10.71 25.33
CA PRO A 83 -3.03 -10.81 23.87
C PRO A 83 -4.16 -10.13 23.08
N SER A 84 -5.38 -10.07 23.63
CA SER A 84 -6.56 -9.50 22.95
C SER A 84 -6.50 -7.98 22.76
N HIS A 85 -5.79 -7.22 23.61
CA HIS A 85 -5.59 -5.77 23.46
C HIS A 85 -4.31 -5.41 22.70
N GLY A 86 -3.52 -6.43 22.33
CA GLY A 86 -2.28 -6.23 21.61
C GLY A 86 -2.49 -6.00 20.12
N LEU A 87 -1.45 -6.32 19.37
CA LEU A 87 -1.46 -6.28 17.92
C LEU A 87 -2.49 -7.27 17.36
N ILE A 88 -3.47 -6.78 16.61
CA ILE A 88 -4.41 -7.62 15.87
C ILE A 88 -3.75 -8.05 14.55
N LEU A 89 -3.59 -9.36 14.37
CA LEU A 89 -2.94 -9.97 13.23
C LEU A 89 -3.98 -10.36 12.19
N PHE A 90 -4.02 -9.65 11.07
CA PHE A 90 -4.86 -10.02 9.93
C PHE A 90 -4.02 -10.71 8.84
N PRO A 91 -4.36 -11.96 8.44
CA PRO A 91 -3.60 -12.69 7.43
C PRO A 91 -4.04 -12.38 5.99
N ALA A 92 -5.22 -11.78 5.80
CA ALA A 92 -5.77 -11.50 4.48
C ALA A 92 -4.89 -10.50 3.69
N PRO A 93 -4.70 -10.69 2.37
CA PRO A 93 -3.84 -9.81 1.56
C PRO A 93 -4.32 -8.35 1.56
N ALA A 94 -5.63 -8.14 1.55
CA ALA A 94 -6.22 -6.81 1.67
C ALA A 94 -5.86 -6.11 2.99
N ASN A 95 -5.85 -6.85 4.11
CA ASN A 95 -5.54 -6.27 5.42
C ASN A 95 -4.03 -6.06 5.61
N ILE A 96 -3.19 -6.86 4.94
CA ILE A 96 -1.75 -6.61 4.88
C ILE A 96 -1.49 -5.27 4.17
N LEU A 97 -2.14 -5.04 3.03
CA LEU A 97 -2.05 -3.80 2.26
C LEU A 97 -2.57 -2.60 3.05
N TRP A 98 -3.73 -2.72 3.67
CA TRP A 98 -4.30 -1.68 4.52
C TRP A 98 -3.33 -1.29 5.64
N ARG A 99 -2.71 -2.28 6.29
CA ARG A 99 -1.78 -2.01 7.39
C ARG A 99 -0.48 -1.34 6.93
N THR A 100 0.03 -1.65 5.74
CA THR A 100 1.21 -0.97 5.20
C THR A 100 0.89 0.47 4.81
N ILE A 101 -0.27 0.73 4.20
CA ILE A 101 -0.75 2.09 3.89
C ILE A 101 -0.94 2.91 5.18
N CYS A 102 -1.62 2.37 6.20
CA CYS A 102 -1.79 3.06 7.48
C CYS A 102 -0.46 3.31 8.20
N GLY A 103 0.54 2.45 8.01
CA GLY A 103 1.89 2.69 8.53
C GLY A 103 2.63 3.84 7.84
N MET A 104 2.19 4.27 6.65
CA MET A 104 2.75 5.40 5.90
C MET A 104 1.99 6.72 6.14
N ILE A 105 0.83 6.67 6.80
CA ILE A 105 -0.06 7.83 7.04
C ILE A 105 -0.10 8.12 8.55
N PRO A 106 -0.06 9.40 8.97
CA PRO A 106 -0.37 9.75 10.35
C PRO A 106 -1.84 9.42 10.65
N HIS A 107 -2.06 8.40 11.47
CA HIS A 107 -3.40 7.92 11.86
C HIS A 107 -3.67 8.06 13.36
N LYS A 108 -2.72 8.63 14.08
CA LYS A 108 -2.88 9.08 15.47
C LYS A 108 -2.68 10.58 15.45
N GLU A 109 -3.71 11.32 15.83
CA GLU A 109 -3.62 12.75 16.09
C GLU A 109 -3.06 13.00 17.49
#